data_AF-A0A6N7H8W9-F1
#
_entry.id   AF-A0A6N7H8W9-F1
#
_cell.length_a   1.000
_cell.length_b   1.000
_cell.length_c   1.000
_cell.angle_alpha   90.00
_cell.angle_beta   90.00
_cell.angle_gamma   90.00
#
_symmetry.space_group_name_H-M   'P 1'
#
loop_
_entity.id
_entity.type
_entity.pdbx_description
1 polymer ?
#
loop_
_entity_poly.entity_id
_entity_poly.type
_entity_poly.pdbx_seq_one_letter_code
_entity_poly.pdbx_strand_id
1 'polypeptide(L)'
;GVGGSSTMPHKQNPVAAISARASATRAPGLVATLLGAMAHEHQRAAGAWHAEWQPLRELLRCTGSAVWWLRASLDRLAVRPDRMRENLDRTGGALMAERVTTALAAEVGRLVAHDAVAECVRAGGDLAARLAAHPALGLSRERAQELLDPSGYLGAADVFVDRALAAHEPDEEER
;
A
#
# COMPACT_ATOMS: atom_id res chain seq x y z
N GLY A 1 -10.26 -4.21 14.12
CA GLY A 1 -10.31 -2.83 14.63
C GLY A 1 -10.77 -2.84 16.08
N VAL A 2 -10.73 -1.70 16.77
CA VAL A 2 -11.16 -1.57 18.17
C VAL A 2 -12.23 -0.49 18.32
N GLY A 3 -13.00 -0.57 19.40
CA GLY A 3 -14.09 0.35 19.69
C GLY A 3 -15.42 -0.12 19.11
N GLY A 4 -16.00 -1.15 19.75
CA GLY A 4 -17.43 -1.42 19.61
C GLY A 4 -18.18 -0.22 20.19
N SER A 5 -19.05 0.38 19.38
CA SER A 5 -20.00 1.35 19.92
C SER A 5 -21.00 0.60 20.79
N SER A 6 -21.40 1.18 21.93
CA SER A 6 -22.45 0.60 22.78
C SER A 6 -23.76 0.34 22.01
N THR A 7 -23.96 1.08 20.90
CA THR A 7 -25.12 0.97 20.01
C THR A 7 -24.86 0.21 18.69
N MET A 8 -23.60 -0.05 18.32
CA MET A 8 -23.26 -0.70 17.05
C MET A 8 -22.17 -1.75 17.25
N PRO A 9 -22.56 -3.00 17.59
CA PRO A 9 -21.63 -4.09 17.89
C PRO A 9 -20.67 -4.45 16.76
N HIS A 10 -21.07 -4.20 15.50
CA HIS A 10 -20.23 -4.46 14.32
C HIS A 10 -19.26 -3.31 13.98
N LYS A 11 -19.38 -2.15 14.63
CA LYS A 11 -18.53 -0.99 14.32
C LYS A 11 -17.12 -1.25 14.83
N GLN A 12 -16.16 -1.21 13.93
CA GLN A 12 -14.74 -1.33 14.25
C GLN A 12 -14.00 -0.12 13.69
N ASN A 13 -13.49 0.75 14.55
CA ASN A 13 -12.73 1.91 14.12
C ASN A 13 -11.23 1.59 14.11
N PRO A 14 -10.45 2.17 13.19
CA PRO A 14 -9.00 2.01 13.15
C PRO A 14 -8.31 2.99 14.12
N VAL A 15 -8.71 2.99 15.39
CA VAL A 15 -8.24 3.99 16.39
C VAL A 15 -6.72 4.04 16.48
N ALA A 16 -6.06 2.88 16.54
CA ALA A 16 -4.60 2.81 16.61
C ALA A 16 -3.93 3.48 15.40
N ALA A 17 -4.38 3.19 14.18
CA ALA A 17 -3.83 3.82 12.97
C ALA A 17 -4.12 5.33 12.93
N ILE A 18 -5.30 5.77 13.37
CA ILE A 18 -5.65 7.19 13.48
C ILE A 18 -4.73 7.90 14.48
N SER A 19 -4.51 7.31 15.66
CA SER A 19 -3.64 7.86 16.70
C SER A 19 -2.17 7.90 16.27
N ALA A 20 -1.69 6.87 15.55
CA ALA A 20 -0.35 6.85 14.98
C ALA A 20 -0.16 8.01 13.99
N ARG A 21 -1.10 8.16 13.05
CA ARG A 21 -1.07 9.25 12.07
C ARG A 21 -1.15 10.63 12.74
N ALA A 22 -2.06 10.82 13.68
CA ALA A 22 -2.21 12.09 14.39
C ALA A 22 -0.92 12.48 15.14
N SER A 23 -0.26 11.51 15.76
CA SER A 23 1.02 11.73 16.44
C SER A 23 2.12 12.11 15.44
N ALA A 24 2.23 11.38 14.32
CA ALA A 24 3.21 11.66 13.28
C ALA A 24 2.99 13.03 12.58
N THR A 25 1.73 13.43 12.34
CA THR A 25 1.38 14.71 11.70
C THR A 25 1.89 15.93 12.47
N ARG A 26 2.08 15.82 13.79
CA ARG A 26 2.57 16.94 14.62
C ARG A 26 4.08 17.13 14.53
N ALA A 27 4.84 16.10 14.17
CA ALA A 27 6.30 16.12 14.20
C ALA A 27 6.91 17.21 13.29
N PRO A 28 6.47 17.42 12.03
CA PRO A 28 7.08 18.43 11.16
C PRO A 28 7.00 19.85 11.73
N GLY A 29 5.88 20.23 12.37
CA GLY A 29 5.73 21.55 12.99
C GLY A 29 6.67 21.76 14.17
N LEU A 30 6.84 20.73 15.01
CA LEU A 30 7.75 20.77 16.14
C LEU A 30 9.21 20.85 15.69
N VAL A 31 9.57 20.09 14.65
CA VAL A 31 10.90 20.17 14.00
C VAL A 31 11.14 21.57 13.43
N ALA A 32 10.15 22.17 12.76
CA ALA A 32 10.28 23.53 12.21
C ALA A 32 10.57 24.55 13.32
N THR A 33 9.94 24.45 14.50
CA THR A 33 10.26 25.31 15.64
C THR A 33 11.69 25.11 16.13
N LEU A 34 12.17 23.85 16.22
CA LEU A 34 13.55 23.56 16.62
C LEU A 34 14.57 24.10 15.62
N LEU A 35 14.31 23.94 14.32
CA LEU A 35 15.16 24.51 13.27
C LEU A 35 15.17 26.05 13.32
N GLY A 36 14.02 26.67 13.55
CA GLY A 36 13.93 28.12 13.74
C GLY A 36 14.68 28.64 14.97
N ALA A 37 14.82 27.81 16.01
CA ALA A 37 15.57 28.13 17.22
C ALA A 37 17.10 27.93 17.11
N MET A 38 17.60 27.38 16.00
CA MET A 38 19.03 27.06 15.84
C MET A 38 19.95 28.29 15.86
N ALA A 39 19.44 29.48 15.56
CA ALA A 39 20.21 30.73 15.58
C ALA A 39 20.45 31.17 17.03
N HIS A 40 21.40 30.53 17.71
CA HIS A 40 21.83 30.94 19.05
C HIS A 40 22.79 32.12 18.96
N GLU A 41 22.38 33.26 19.50
CA GLU A 41 23.24 34.44 19.65
C GLU A 41 24.26 34.27 20.78
N HIS A 42 25.52 34.61 20.49
CA HIS A 42 26.64 34.65 21.44
C HIS A 42 26.80 33.35 22.25
N GLN A 43 27.00 33.43 23.58
CA GLN A 43 27.23 32.28 24.45
C GLN A 43 25.94 31.70 25.07
N ARG A 44 24.81 32.43 25.02
CA ARG A 44 23.51 31.98 25.55
C ARG A 44 22.36 32.82 24.98
N ALA A 45 21.63 32.25 24.03
CA ALA A 45 20.51 32.93 23.38
C ALA A 45 19.24 32.90 24.24
N ALA A 46 18.92 34.03 24.89
CA ALA A 46 17.59 34.21 25.48
C ALA A 46 16.52 34.17 24.39
N GLY A 47 15.36 33.58 24.67
CA GLY A 47 14.34 33.32 23.64
C GLY A 47 14.59 32.02 22.86
N ALA A 48 15.57 31.98 21.96
CA ALA A 48 15.83 30.81 21.09
C ALA A 48 16.06 29.52 21.90
N TRP A 49 16.92 29.55 22.91
CA TRP A 49 17.14 28.39 23.79
C TRP A 49 15.88 27.96 24.56
N HIS A 50 15.04 28.91 24.99
CA HIS A 50 13.82 28.60 25.73
C HIS A 50 12.73 28.03 24.79
N ALA A 51 12.73 28.46 23.53
CA ALA A 51 11.80 28.01 22.51
C ALA A 51 11.96 26.52 22.18
N GLU A 52 13.11 25.90 22.50
CA GLU A 52 13.35 24.47 22.26
C GLU A 52 12.68 23.54 23.28
N TRP A 53 12.50 24.00 24.52
CA TRP A 53 12.22 23.10 25.65
C TRP A 53 10.93 22.29 25.48
N GLN A 54 9.84 22.95 25.07
CA GLN A 54 8.57 22.28 24.86
C GLN A 54 8.52 21.52 23.53
N PRO A 55 8.93 22.09 22.38
CA PRO A 55 8.93 21.39 21.11
C PRO A 55 9.77 20.12 21.10
N LEU A 56 10.96 20.13 21.72
CA LEU A 56 11.81 18.94 21.80
C LEU A 56 11.13 17.81 22.59
N ARG A 57 10.59 18.13 23.76
CA ARG A 57 9.88 17.15 24.61
C ARG A 57 8.64 16.61 23.92
N GLU A 58 7.89 17.47 23.23
CA GLU A 58 6.69 17.08 22.52
C GLU A 58 7.01 16.26 21.27
N LEU A 59 8.11 16.55 20.58
CA LEU A 59 8.57 15.79 19.43
C LEU A 59 8.91 14.35 19.85
N LEU A 60 9.68 14.18 20.93
CA LEU A 60 9.99 12.88 21.50
C LEU A 60 8.71 12.11 21.87
N ARG A 61 7.75 12.79 22.53
CA ARG A 61 6.46 12.20 22.90
C ARG A 61 5.63 11.78 21.68
N CYS A 62 5.52 12.63 20.67
CA CYS A 62 4.77 12.36 19.44
C CYS A 62 5.38 11.18 18.68
N THR A 63 6.70 11.16 18.52
CA THR A 63 7.41 10.06 17.86
C THR A 63 7.21 8.74 18.60
N GLY A 64 7.44 8.71 19.93
CA GLY A 64 7.21 7.51 20.73
C GLY A 64 5.76 7.03 20.69
N SER A 65 4.80 7.97 20.74
CA SER A 65 3.37 7.65 20.62
C SER A 65 3.01 7.10 19.24
N ALA A 66 3.56 7.67 18.18
CA ALA A 66 3.33 7.21 16.81
C ALA A 66 3.81 5.76 16.64
N VAL A 67 5.01 5.45 17.10
CA VAL A 67 5.59 4.10 17.06
C VAL A 67 4.75 3.12 17.88
N TRP A 68 4.37 3.50 19.10
CA TRP A 68 3.57 2.65 19.98
C TRP A 68 2.20 2.32 19.36
N TRP A 69 1.49 3.33 18.85
CA TRP A 69 0.20 3.14 18.20
C TRP A 69 0.31 2.36 16.88
N LEU A 70 1.38 2.57 16.11
CA LEU A 70 1.64 1.81 14.90
C LEU A 70 1.85 0.32 15.21
N ARG A 71 2.71 0.01 16.19
CA ARG A 71 2.88 -1.38 16.67
C ARG A 71 1.55 -1.97 17.11
N ALA A 72 0.79 -1.25 17.94
CA ALA A 72 -0.51 -1.71 18.42
C ALA A 72 -1.54 -1.94 17.29
N SER A 73 -1.37 -1.27 16.14
CA SER A 73 -2.16 -1.49 14.93
C SER A 73 -1.71 -2.76 14.19
N LEU A 74 -0.40 -2.98 14.06
CA LEU A 74 0.19 -4.15 13.40
C LEU A 74 -0.07 -5.44 14.19
N ASP A 75 0.07 -5.41 15.52
CA ASP A 75 -0.19 -6.55 16.42
C ASP A 75 -1.64 -7.06 16.35
N ARG A 76 -2.57 -6.23 15.85
CA ARG A 76 -4.00 -6.55 15.73
C ARG A 76 -4.49 -6.59 14.28
N LEU A 77 -3.57 -6.56 13.32
CA LEU A 77 -3.90 -6.60 11.90
C LEU A 77 -4.49 -7.97 11.56
N ALA A 78 -5.71 -7.97 11.02
CA ALA A 78 -6.36 -9.17 10.51
C ALA A 78 -6.51 -9.06 9.00
N VAL A 79 -5.71 -9.84 8.27
CA VAL A 79 -5.78 -9.93 6.80
C VAL A 79 -6.93 -10.85 6.42
N ARG A 80 -7.69 -10.49 5.37
CA ARG A 80 -8.80 -11.30 4.85
C ARG A 80 -8.54 -11.62 3.38
N PRO A 81 -7.77 -12.68 3.07
CA PRO A 81 -7.39 -13.03 1.70
C PRO A 81 -8.61 -13.20 0.78
N ASP A 82 -9.67 -13.85 1.25
CA ASP A 82 -10.90 -14.04 0.46
C ASP A 82 -11.52 -12.70 0.05
N ARG A 83 -11.54 -11.71 0.95
CA ARG A 83 -12.05 -10.37 0.63
C ARG A 83 -11.11 -9.61 -0.32
N MET A 84 -9.81 -9.83 -0.23
CA MET A 84 -8.85 -9.26 -1.18
C MET A 84 -9.09 -9.84 -2.57
N ARG A 85 -9.28 -11.17 -2.67
CA ARG A 85 -9.62 -11.88 -3.90
C ARG A 85 -10.94 -11.38 -4.49
N GLU A 86 -12.01 -11.35 -3.69
CA GLU A 86 -13.31 -10.80 -4.11
C GLU A 86 -13.19 -9.38 -4.66
N ASN A 87 -12.40 -8.51 -4.02
CA ASN A 87 -12.20 -7.13 -4.49
C ASN A 87 -11.49 -7.06 -5.84
N LEU A 88 -10.54 -7.96 -6.12
CA LEU A 88 -9.87 -8.06 -7.42
C LEU A 88 -10.86 -8.55 -8.50
N ASP A 89 -11.64 -9.57 -8.15
CA ASP A 89 -12.62 -10.19 -9.05
C ASP A 89 -13.77 -9.23 -9.42
N ARG A 90 -14.04 -8.19 -8.62
CA ARG A 90 -15.08 -7.16 -8.91
C ARG A 90 -14.92 -6.45 -10.24
N THR A 91 -13.71 -6.40 -10.78
CA THR A 91 -13.46 -5.80 -12.10
C THR A 91 -13.70 -6.75 -13.27
N GLY A 92 -14.08 -8.01 -13.00
CA GLY A 92 -14.28 -9.03 -14.03
C GLY A 92 -13.02 -9.33 -14.83
N GLY A 93 -11.83 -9.19 -14.20
CA GLY A 93 -10.54 -9.37 -14.86
C GLY A 93 -10.01 -8.14 -15.61
N ALA A 94 -10.73 -7.02 -15.65
CA ALA A 94 -10.28 -5.82 -16.38
C ALA A 94 -8.95 -5.26 -15.87
N LEU A 95 -8.63 -5.44 -14.57
CA LEU A 95 -7.32 -5.09 -14.00
C LEU A 95 -6.15 -5.81 -14.71
N MET A 96 -6.38 -6.97 -15.31
CA MET A 96 -5.37 -7.78 -15.99
C MET A 96 -5.24 -7.47 -17.48
N ALA A 97 -5.94 -6.47 -18.00
CA ALA A 97 -5.93 -6.12 -19.43
C ALA A 97 -4.52 -5.81 -19.97
N GLU A 98 -3.67 -5.15 -19.17
CA GLU A 98 -2.27 -4.88 -19.53
C GLU A 98 -1.48 -6.18 -19.71
N ARG A 99 -1.63 -7.14 -18.78
CA ARG A 99 -0.96 -8.44 -18.83
C ARG A 99 -1.37 -9.21 -20.08
N VAL A 100 -2.68 -9.28 -20.35
CA VAL A 100 -3.20 -9.96 -21.55
C VAL A 100 -2.64 -9.31 -22.82
N THR A 101 -2.68 -7.98 -22.90
CA THR A 101 -2.14 -7.23 -24.05
C THR A 101 -0.66 -7.52 -24.26
N THR A 102 0.12 -7.49 -23.17
CA THR A 102 1.57 -7.70 -23.20
C THR A 102 1.93 -9.12 -23.61
N ALA A 103 1.20 -10.12 -23.08
CA ALA A 103 1.40 -11.52 -23.42
C ALA A 103 1.15 -11.79 -24.91
N LEU A 104 0.13 -11.17 -25.50
CA LEU A 104 -0.24 -11.38 -26.90
C LEU A 104 0.50 -10.48 -27.89
N ALA A 105 1.21 -9.46 -27.42
CA ALA A 105 1.85 -8.47 -28.29
C ALA A 105 2.84 -9.10 -29.28
N ALA A 106 3.53 -10.17 -28.88
CA ALA A 106 4.47 -10.89 -29.74
C ALA A 106 3.79 -11.79 -30.78
N GLU A 107 2.55 -12.23 -30.51
CA GLU A 107 1.82 -13.18 -31.35
C GLU A 107 0.94 -12.47 -32.40
N VAL A 108 0.21 -11.44 -31.97
CA VAL A 108 -0.79 -10.76 -32.82
C VAL A 108 -0.45 -9.30 -33.12
N GLY A 109 0.64 -8.79 -32.51
CA GLY A 109 1.03 -7.39 -32.59
C GLY A 109 0.41 -6.53 -31.49
N ARG A 110 1.20 -5.60 -30.95
CA ARG A 110 0.82 -4.77 -29.80
C ARG A 110 -0.49 -4.00 -29.98
N LEU A 111 -0.68 -3.35 -31.13
CA LEU A 111 -1.86 -2.53 -31.38
C LEU A 111 -3.13 -3.40 -31.50
N VAL A 112 -3.03 -4.52 -32.21
CA VAL A 112 -4.13 -5.49 -32.37
C VAL A 112 -4.53 -6.09 -31.03
N ALA A 113 -3.53 -6.52 -30.23
CA ALA A 113 -3.77 -7.06 -28.89
C ALA A 113 -4.48 -6.03 -27.99
N HIS A 114 -3.99 -4.79 -27.99
CA HIS A 114 -4.56 -3.71 -27.19
C HIS A 114 -6.02 -3.44 -27.57
N ASP A 115 -6.31 -3.26 -28.86
CA ASP A 115 -7.63 -2.86 -29.33
C ASP A 115 -8.66 -3.98 -29.10
N ALA A 116 -8.27 -5.23 -29.33
CA ALA A 116 -9.11 -6.41 -29.07
C ALA A 116 -9.41 -6.59 -27.58
N VAL A 117 -8.41 -6.43 -26.70
CA VAL A 117 -8.60 -6.50 -25.24
C VAL A 117 -9.50 -5.36 -24.77
N ALA A 118 -9.29 -4.14 -25.26
CA ALA A 118 -10.10 -2.97 -24.92
C ALA A 118 -11.56 -3.12 -25.38
N GLU A 119 -11.79 -3.75 -26.54
CA GLU A 119 -13.14 -4.13 -26.98
C GLU A 119 -13.79 -5.13 -26.03
N CYS A 120 -13.09 -6.21 -25.68
CA CYS A 120 -13.61 -7.25 -24.79
C CYS A 120 -13.95 -6.69 -23.39
N VAL A 121 -13.11 -5.81 -22.84
CA VAL A 121 -13.35 -5.15 -21.54
C VAL A 121 -14.56 -4.22 -21.60
N ARG A 122 -14.68 -3.37 -22.63
CA ARG A 122 -15.82 -2.46 -22.80
C ARG A 122 -17.15 -3.19 -22.94
N ALA A 123 -17.14 -4.35 -23.58
CA ALA A 123 -18.33 -5.15 -23.79
C ALA A 123 -18.89 -5.80 -22.50
N GLY A 124 -18.06 -5.92 -21.44
CA GLY A 124 -18.45 -6.46 -20.14
C GLY A 124 -18.88 -7.94 -20.15
N GLY A 125 -19.20 -8.50 -18.98
CA GLY A 125 -19.58 -9.92 -18.84
C GLY A 125 -18.37 -10.85 -18.63
N ASP A 126 -18.44 -12.09 -19.14
CA ASP A 126 -17.34 -13.06 -19.01
C ASP A 126 -16.18 -12.68 -19.95
N LEU A 127 -15.19 -11.98 -19.40
CA LEU A 127 -14.01 -11.52 -20.14
C LEU A 127 -13.18 -12.69 -20.69
N ALA A 128 -13.06 -13.80 -19.96
CA ALA A 128 -12.29 -14.95 -20.43
C ALA A 128 -12.93 -15.58 -21.67
N ALA A 129 -14.25 -15.73 -21.68
CA ALA A 129 -14.98 -16.24 -22.84
C ALA A 129 -14.87 -15.30 -24.04
N ARG A 130 -14.93 -13.97 -23.84
CA ARG A 130 -14.79 -13.00 -24.92
C ARG A 130 -13.39 -12.98 -25.54
N LEU A 131 -12.36 -12.98 -24.71
CA LEU A 131 -10.97 -13.02 -25.20
C LEU A 131 -10.71 -14.28 -26.03
N ALA A 132 -11.25 -15.43 -25.60
CA ALA A 132 -11.13 -16.68 -26.34
C ALA A 132 -11.93 -16.72 -27.65
N ALA A 133 -13.08 -16.04 -27.68
CA ALA A 133 -13.91 -15.94 -28.87
C ALA A 133 -13.44 -14.85 -29.87
N HIS A 134 -12.51 -13.97 -29.46
CA HIS A 134 -12.09 -12.86 -30.28
C HIS A 134 -11.19 -13.32 -31.44
N PRO A 135 -11.58 -13.10 -32.70
CA PRO A 135 -10.92 -13.70 -33.87
C PRO A 135 -9.47 -13.24 -34.04
N ALA A 136 -9.14 -12.04 -33.58
CA ALA A 136 -7.78 -11.49 -33.66
C ALA A 136 -6.82 -12.00 -32.58
N LEU A 137 -7.29 -12.70 -31.55
CA LEU A 137 -6.45 -13.06 -30.39
C LEU A 137 -5.95 -14.50 -30.40
N GLY A 138 -6.68 -15.45 -31.02
CA GLY A 138 -6.28 -16.85 -31.09
C GLY A 138 -6.13 -17.57 -29.73
N LEU A 139 -6.70 -17.01 -28.67
CA LEU A 139 -6.59 -17.51 -27.29
C LEU A 139 -7.54 -18.68 -27.01
N SER A 140 -7.09 -19.67 -26.25
CA SER A 140 -8.01 -20.61 -25.60
C SER A 140 -8.64 -19.97 -24.36
N ARG A 141 -9.78 -20.52 -23.90
CA ARG A 141 -10.44 -20.04 -22.68
C ARG A 141 -9.58 -20.27 -21.44
N GLU A 142 -8.88 -21.40 -21.39
CA GLU A 142 -7.98 -21.77 -20.30
C GLU A 142 -6.83 -20.75 -20.22
N ARG A 143 -6.22 -20.42 -21.35
CA ARG A 143 -5.13 -19.42 -21.40
C ARG A 143 -5.63 -18.03 -21.04
N ALA A 144 -6.83 -17.66 -21.46
CA ALA A 144 -7.46 -16.40 -21.05
C ALA A 144 -7.68 -16.36 -19.52
N GLN A 145 -8.15 -17.46 -18.90
CA GLN A 145 -8.32 -17.54 -17.45
C GLN A 145 -6.99 -17.40 -16.69
N GLU A 146 -5.93 -18.07 -17.16
CA GLU A 146 -4.59 -17.95 -16.57
C GLU A 146 -4.05 -16.51 -16.61
N LEU A 147 -4.22 -15.83 -17.74
CA LEU A 147 -3.78 -14.43 -17.90
C LEU A 147 -4.63 -13.47 -17.08
N LEU A 148 -5.89 -13.81 -16.80
CA LEU A 148 -6.78 -13.02 -15.96
C LEU A 148 -6.64 -13.33 -14.45
N ASP A 149 -5.85 -14.33 -14.04
CA ASP A 149 -5.62 -14.62 -12.63
C ASP A 149 -4.56 -13.66 -12.03
N PRO A 150 -4.95 -12.76 -11.10
CA PRO A 150 -4.02 -11.79 -10.52
C PRO A 150 -2.90 -12.43 -9.69
N SER A 151 -3.06 -13.68 -9.22
CA SER A 151 -2.03 -14.37 -8.44
C SER A 151 -0.74 -14.59 -9.26
N GLY A 152 -0.86 -14.69 -10.58
CA GLY A 152 0.28 -14.82 -11.50
C GLY A 152 0.86 -13.50 -11.99
N TYR A 153 0.46 -12.35 -11.43
CA TYR A 153 0.88 -11.01 -11.89
C TYR A 153 1.32 -10.12 -10.72
N LEU A 154 2.22 -10.63 -9.88
CA LEU A 154 2.74 -9.94 -8.69
C LEU A 154 4.02 -9.12 -8.97
N GLY A 155 4.58 -9.24 -10.18
CA GLY A 155 5.81 -8.55 -10.56
C GLY A 155 6.98 -8.93 -9.64
N ALA A 156 7.64 -7.92 -9.07
CA ALA A 156 8.78 -8.10 -8.16
C ALA A 156 8.37 -8.08 -6.67
N ALA A 157 7.10 -8.35 -6.34
CA ALA A 157 6.60 -8.29 -4.96
C ALA A 157 7.47 -9.13 -4.00
N ASP A 158 7.72 -10.40 -4.32
CA ASP A 158 8.50 -11.30 -3.46
C ASP A 158 9.95 -10.81 -3.32
N VAL A 159 10.56 -10.31 -4.40
CA VAL A 159 11.91 -9.73 -4.36
C VAL A 159 11.98 -8.54 -3.39
N PHE A 160 10.96 -7.69 -3.35
CA PHE A 160 10.92 -6.57 -2.42
C PHE A 160 10.68 -7.01 -0.98
N VAL A 161 9.85 -8.04 -0.76
CA VAL A 161 9.62 -8.65 0.56
C VAL A 161 10.92 -9.26 1.08
N ASP A 162 11.59 -10.09 0.29
CA ASP A 162 12.84 -10.76 0.65
C ASP A 162 13.93 -9.75 1.01
N ARG A 163 14.09 -8.69 0.22
CA ARG A 163 15.06 -7.62 0.52
C ARG A 163 14.75 -6.89 1.81
N ALA A 164 13.48 -6.64 2.11
CA ALA A 164 13.08 -5.97 3.34
C ALA A 164 13.31 -6.88 4.56
N LEU A 165 13.07 -8.19 4.44
CA LEU A 165 13.35 -9.16 5.50
C LEU A 165 14.85 -9.32 5.74
N ALA A 166 15.65 -9.47 4.68
CA ALA A 166 17.11 -9.57 4.77
C ALA A 166 17.74 -8.31 5.39
N ALA A 167 17.21 -7.11 5.10
CA ALA A 167 17.67 -5.88 5.74
C ALA A 167 17.23 -5.73 7.20
N HIS A 168 16.23 -6.51 7.65
CA HIS A 168 15.74 -6.49 9.03
C HIS A 168 16.46 -7.48 9.93
N GLU A 169 16.87 -8.63 9.40
CA GLU A 169 17.72 -9.58 10.10
C GLU A 169 19.11 -8.95 10.28
N PRO A 170 19.54 -8.66 11.53
CA PRO A 170 20.91 -8.19 11.75
C PRO A 170 21.88 -9.31 11.38
N ASP A 171 23.01 -8.98 10.77
CA ASP A 171 24.11 -9.93 10.59
C ASP A 171 24.41 -10.60 11.94
N GLU A 172 24.38 -11.94 11.97
CA GLU A 172 24.65 -12.72 13.18
C GLU A 172 26.07 -12.47 13.75
N GLU A 173 26.94 -11.74 13.03
CA GLU A 173 28.29 -11.35 13.46
C GLU A 173 28.34 -10.18 14.45
N GLU A 174 27.25 -9.43 14.70
CA GLU A 174 27.22 -8.31 15.66
C GLU A 174 26.50 -8.60 17.01
N ARG A 175 26.18 -9.87 17.32
CA ARG A 175 25.64 -10.29 18.64
C ARG A 175 26.64 -11.04 19.49
#